data_AF-A0AAJ1L1R4-F1
#
_entry.id   AF-A0AAJ1L1R4-F1
#
_cell.length_a   1.000
_cell.length_b   1.000
_cell.length_c   1.000
_cell.angle_alpha   90.00
_cell.angle_beta   90.00
_cell.angle_gamma   90.00
#
_symmetry.space_group_name_H-M   'P 1'
#
loop_
_entity.id
_entity.type
_entity.pdbx_description
1 polymer ?
#
loop_
_entity_poly.entity_id
_entity_poly.type
_entity_poly.pdbx_seq_one_letter_code
_entity_poly.pdbx_strand_id
1 'polypeptide(L)'
;MAFVSIIEMRKNTSGDKRCTGPAITITALGTAYITRALYTDKKPSSIEMEVDIEGKMVRVKTGEGYQKKLTGRVRHTFNVPVFVRRKVLSEGEKSRRINLTKSDDGWWYGSYAEGANQ
;
A
#
# COMPACT_ATOMS: atom_id res chain seq x y z
N MET A 1 18.66 32.96 -24.60
CA MET A 1 18.45 31.55 -24.22
C MET A 1 18.44 31.48 -22.71
N ALA A 2 17.37 31.00 -22.08
CA ALA A 2 17.26 30.97 -20.63
C ALA A 2 17.12 29.52 -20.14
N PHE A 3 18.02 29.10 -19.26
CA PHE A 3 17.90 27.87 -18.50
C PHE A 3 17.14 28.18 -17.20
N VAL A 4 16.07 27.43 -16.94
CA VAL A 4 15.26 27.56 -15.72
C VAL A 4 15.78 26.59 -14.66
N SER A 5 15.93 27.06 -13.43
CA SER A 5 16.43 26.27 -12.30
C SER A 5 15.41 25.20 -11.88
N ILE A 6 15.86 23.98 -11.57
CA ILE A 6 15.02 22.91 -10.98
C ILE A 6 14.32 23.37 -9.68
N ILE A 7 14.88 24.37 -9.00
CA ILE A 7 14.30 24.95 -7.78
C ILE A 7 13.04 25.78 -8.13
N GLU A 8 13.04 26.47 -9.27
CA GLU A 8 11.93 27.27 -9.76
C GLU A 8 10.81 26.41 -10.38
N MET A 9 11.13 25.18 -10.81
CA MET A 9 10.17 24.19 -11.28
C MET A 9 9.35 23.50 -10.18
N ARG A 10 9.51 23.88 -8.89
CA ARG A 10 8.71 23.30 -7.78
C ARG A 10 7.30 23.90 -7.70
N LYS A 11 6.54 23.77 -8.78
CA LYS A 11 5.08 23.59 -8.70
C LYS A 11 4.78 22.21 -9.28
N ASN A 12 4.80 21.20 -8.43
CA ASN A 12 4.17 19.91 -8.70
C ASN A 12 3.64 19.35 -7.39
N THR A 13 2.73 20.09 -6.76
CA THR A 13 1.99 19.64 -5.57
C THR A 13 0.48 19.65 -5.82
N SER A 14 0.07 19.36 -7.05
CA SER A 14 -1.34 19.21 -7.43
C SER A 14 -1.56 18.16 -8.52
N GLY A 15 -0.68 17.14 -8.62
CA GLY A 15 -0.80 16.06 -9.60
C GLY A 15 0.12 14.84 -9.41
N ASP A 16 0.68 14.60 -8.22
CA ASP A 16 1.53 13.41 -8.01
C ASP A 16 0.66 12.15 -7.87
N LYS A 17 0.58 11.35 -8.95
CA LYS A 17 -0.06 10.02 -8.98
C LYS A 17 0.52 9.04 -7.92
N ARG A 18 1.65 9.37 -7.28
CA ARG A 18 2.25 8.62 -6.16
C ARG A 18 1.59 8.92 -4.81
N CYS A 19 0.79 9.99 -4.69
CA CYS A 19 -0.02 10.32 -3.52
C CYS A 19 -1.50 9.90 -3.72
N THR A 20 -1.72 8.72 -4.29
CA THR A 20 -3.04 8.12 -4.53
C THR A 20 -3.65 7.57 -3.24
N GLY A 21 -3.72 8.36 -2.17
CA GLY A 21 -4.33 7.95 -0.91
C GLY A 21 -3.70 6.74 -0.22
N PRO A 22 -4.23 6.37 0.94
CA PRO A 22 -3.84 5.17 1.68
C PRO A 22 -4.20 3.90 0.89
N ALA A 23 -3.21 3.09 0.53
CA ALA A 23 -3.43 1.83 -0.17
C ALA A 23 -2.30 0.82 0.08
N ILE A 24 -2.65 -0.44 -0.11
CA ILE A 24 -1.71 -1.56 -0.25
C ILE A 24 -1.83 -2.15 -1.66
N THR A 25 -0.70 -2.48 -2.28
CA THR A 25 -0.69 -3.22 -3.53
C THR A 25 -0.04 -4.59 -3.31
N ILE A 26 -0.70 -5.66 -3.78
CA ILE A 26 -0.15 -7.03 -3.77
C ILE A 26 0.14 -7.44 -5.21
N THR A 27 1.34 -7.95 -5.47
CA THR A 27 1.75 -8.43 -6.81
C THR A 27 1.62 -9.94 -6.95
N ALA A 28 1.57 -10.42 -8.19
CA ALA A 28 1.52 -11.85 -8.52
C ALA A 28 2.75 -12.63 -7.99
N LEU A 29 3.88 -11.95 -7.75
CA LEU A 29 5.09 -12.53 -7.18
C LEU A 29 5.00 -12.70 -5.65
N GLY A 30 3.96 -12.17 -5.01
CA GLY A 30 3.82 -12.19 -3.55
C GLY A 30 4.57 -11.07 -2.85
N THR A 31 5.01 -10.03 -3.58
CA THR A 31 5.50 -8.80 -2.95
C THR A 31 4.31 -7.87 -2.74
N ALA A 32 4.12 -7.39 -1.52
CA ALA A 32 3.22 -6.28 -1.23
C ALA A 32 3.99 -5.00 -0.94
N TYR A 33 3.36 -3.86 -1.21
CA TYR A 33 3.92 -2.55 -0.90
C TYR A 33 2.83 -1.56 -0.50
N ILE A 34 3.17 -0.66 0.44
CA ILE A 34 2.22 0.33 0.98
C ILE A 34 2.54 1.73 0.49
N THR A 35 1.53 2.60 0.41
CA THR A 35 1.75 4.02 0.15
C THR A 35 2.19 4.75 1.43
N ARG A 36 2.86 5.90 1.24
CA ARG A 36 3.22 6.77 2.36
C ARG A 36 2.00 7.27 3.14
N ALA A 37 0.82 7.33 2.54
CA ALA A 37 -0.38 7.76 3.25
C ALA A 37 -0.79 6.86 4.44
N LEU A 38 -0.26 5.63 4.54
CA LEU A 38 -0.48 4.76 5.71
C LEU A 38 0.36 5.16 6.93
N TYR A 39 1.39 5.99 6.75
CA TYR A 39 2.29 6.44 7.80
C TYR A 39 2.66 7.90 7.55
N THR A 40 2.20 8.80 8.41
CA THR A 40 2.29 10.25 8.18
C THR A 40 3.74 10.71 7.98
N ASP A 41 4.45 10.87 9.10
CA ASP A 41 5.76 11.55 9.12
C ASP A 41 6.89 10.58 9.43
N LYS A 42 6.63 9.64 10.35
CA LYS A 42 7.62 8.62 10.70
C LYS A 42 7.45 7.39 9.83
N LYS A 43 8.54 7.06 9.15
CA LYS A 43 8.69 5.85 8.35
C LYS A 43 8.70 4.62 9.27
N PRO A 44 7.74 3.68 9.15
CA PRO A 44 7.67 2.48 9.98
C PRO A 44 8.73 1.46 9.56
N SER A 45 9.29 0.75 10.53
CA SER A 45 10.21 -0.37 10.26
C SER A 45 9.49 -1.71 10.02
N SER A 46 8.24 -1.82 10.45
CA SER A 46 7.48 -3.08 10.44
C SER A 46 5.98 -2.88 10.19
N ILE A 47 5.31 -3.97 9.84
CA ILE A 47 3.88 -4.02 9.51
C ILE A 47 3.25 -5.30 10.05
N GLU A 48 1.99 -5.22 10.39
CA GLU A 48 1.10 -6.35 10.61
C GLU A 48 -0.01 -6.32 9.55
N MET A 49 -0.33 -7.48 9.00
CA MET A 49 -1.36 -7.63 7.97
C MET A 49 -2.19 -8.87 8.27
N GLU A 50 -3.50 -8.68 8.24
CA GLU A 50 -4.47 -9.76 8.34
C GLU A 50 -5.41 -9.75 7.14
N VAL A 51 -5.92 -10.93 6.80
CA VAL A 51 -6.78 -11.13 5.63
C VAL A 51 -7.98 -11.98 6.05
N ASP A 52 -9.16 -11.40 5.86
CA ASP A 52 -10.43 -12.12 5.92
C ASP A 52 -10.79 -12.60 4.51
N ILE A 53 -10.64 -13.91 4.31
CA ILE A 53 -10.84 -14.57 3.02
C ILE A 53 -12.34 -14.63 2.66
N GLU A 54 -13.21 -14.78 3.65
CA GLU A 54 -14.65 -14.92 3.45
C GLU A 54 -15.29 -13.56 3.18
N GLY A 55 -14.96 -12.56 4.01
CA GLY A 55 -15.42 -11.17 3.84
C GLY A 55 -14.70 -10.40 2.74
N LYS A 56 -13.65 -10.97 2.13
CA LYS A 56 -12.79 -10.34 1.12
C LYS A 56 -12.21 -8.99 1.58
N MET A 57 -11.72 -8.95 2.82
CA MET A 57 -11.16 -7.77 3.46
C MET A 57 -9.70 -7.98 3.86
N VAL A 58 -8.91 -6.92 3.77
CA VAL A 58 -7.58 -6.86 4.39
C VAL A 58 -7.58 -5.78 5.44
N ARG A 59 -6.80 -6.00 6.51
CA ARG A 59 -6.43 -4.95 7.43
C ARG A 59 -4.93 -4.90 7.63
N VAL A 60 -4.39 -3.69 7.78
CA VAL A 60 -2.97 -3.47 8.00
C VAL A 60 -2.73 -2.45 9.11
N LYS A 61 -1.65 -2.67 9.86
CA LYS A 61 -1.17 -1.75 10.89
C LYS A 61 0.33 -1.57 10.75
N THR A 62 0.78 -0.33 10.70
CA THR A 62 2.19 0.02 10.53
C THR A 62 2.78 0.50 11.84
N GLY A 63 4.06 0.23 12.07
CA GLY A 63 4.75 0.64 13.30
C GLY A 63 6.10 -0.03 13.49
N GLU A 64 6.47 -0.26 14.73
CA GLU A 64 7.75 -0.82 15.16
C GLU A 64 7.52 -2.14 15.91
N GLY A 65 8.38 -3.13 15.70
CA GLY A 65 8.35 -4.40 16.44
C GLY A 65 7.34 -5.45 15.94
N TYR A 66 6.66 -5.23 14.82
CA TYR A 66 5.80 -6.25 14.21
C TYR A 66 6.60 -7.37 13.51
N GLN A 67 5.97 -8.52 13.31
CA GLN A 67 6.62 -9.71 12.74
C GLN A 67 7.16 -9.50 11.31
N LYS A 68 6.45 -8.70 10.48
CA LYS A 68 6.89 -8.43 9.11
C LYS A 68 7.67 -7.13 9.06
N LYS A 69 8.95 -7.23 8.73
CA LYS A 69 9.80 -6.06 8.47
C LYS A 69 9.47 -5.45 7.11
N LEU A 70 9.37 -4.13 7.07
CA LEU A 70 9.25 -3.38 5.83
C LEU A 70 10.65 -3.14 5.25
N THR A 71 10.79 -3.41 3.95
CA THR A 71 12.04 -3.25 3.21
C THR A 71 11.88 -2.26 2.06
N GLY A 72 12.97 -1.87 1.42
CA GLY A 72 12.94 -1.01 0.24
C GLY A 72 12.94 0.49 0.54
N ARG A 73 13.64 1.24 -0.31
CA ARG A 73 13.86 2.68 -0.15
C ARG A 73 12.63 3.53 -0.51
N VAL A 74 11.87 3.10 -1.52
CA VAL A 74 10.82 3.93 -2.16
C VAL A 74 9.38 3.48 -1.82
N ARG A 75 9.11 2.18 -1.70
CA ARG A 75 7.72 1.66 -1.62
C ARG A 75 7.37 0.78 -0.40
N HIS A 76 8.24 0.64 0.60
CA HIS A 76 7.93 -0.14 1.81
C HIS A 76 7.30 -1.51 1.52
N THR A 77 8.15 -2.42 1.08
CA THR A 77 7.77 -3.74 0.60
C THR A 77 7.82 -4.78 1.71
N PHE A 78 6.99 -5.81 1.60
CA PHE A 78 7.06 -7.02 2.42
C PHE A 78 6.52 -8.21 1.63
N ASN A 79 6.82 -9.43 2.10
CA ASN A 79 6.40 -10.65 1.45
C ASN A 79 5.03 -11.13 1.97
N VAL A 80 4.16 -11.49 1.04
CA VAL A 80 2.83 -12.05 1.27
C VAL A 80 2.85 -13.54 0.88
N PRO A 81 2.30 -14.43 1.73
CA PRO A 81 2.21 -15.86 1.42
C PRO A 81 1.50 -16.16 0.10
N VAL A 82 1.90 -17.24 -0.57
CA VAL A 82 1.30 -17.69 -1.84
C VAL A 82 -0.20 -17.92 -1.72
N PHE A 83 -0.65 -18.48 -0.60
CA PHE A 83 -2.07 -18.71 -0.33
C PHE A 83 -2.86 -17.40 -0.36
N VAL A 84 -2.37 -16.38 0.36
CA VAL A 84 -3.02 -15.06 0.44
C VAL A 84 -3.06 -14.39 -0.93
N ARG A 85 -1.94 -14.32 -1.67
CA ARG A 85 -1.94 -13.64 -2.98
C ARG A 85 -2.88 -14.30 -3.98
N ARG A 86 -3.03 -15.63 -3.95
CA ARG A 86 -3.95 -16.38 -4.82
C ARG A 86 -5.43 -16.13 -4.49
N LYS A 87 -5.73 -15.72 -3.25
CA LYS A 87 -7.09 -15.37 -2.82
C LYS A 87 -7.43 -13.91 -3.08
N VAL A 88 -6.43 -13.03 -3.04
CA VAL A 88 -6.60 -11.59 -3.27
C VAL A 88 -6.59 -11.26 -4.77
N LEU A 89 -5.77 -11.93 -5.58
CA LEU A 89 -5.67 -11.67 -7.02
C LEU A 89 -6.64 -12.57 -7.79
N SER A 90 -7.31 -11.99 -8.80
CA SER A 90 -8.05 -12.78 -9.78
C SER A 90 -7.07 -13.47 -10.75
N GLU A 91 -7.53 -14.52 -11.42
CA GLU A 91 -6.69 -15.24 -12.40
C GLU A 91 -6.19 -14.30 -13.51
N GLY A 92 -4.89 -14.36 -13.81
CA GLY A 92 -4.24 -13.48 -14.79
C GLY A 92 -3.89 -12.07 -14.29
N GLU A 93 -4.33 -11.65 -13.10
CA GLU A 93 -4.03 -10.32 -12.55
C GLU A 93 -2.57 -10.20 -12.10
N LYS A 94 -1.83 -9.23 -12.65
CA LYS A 94 -0.40 -9.01 -12.31
C LYS A 94 -0.21 -8.37 -10.93
N SER A 95 -1.16 -7.55 -10.51
CA SER A 95 -1.18 -6.91 -9.19
C SER A 95 -2.53 -6.29 -8.90
N ARG A 96 -2.94 -6.27 -7.64
CA ARG A 96 -4.14 -5.60 -7.16
C ARG A 96 -3.77 -4.48 -6.20
N ARG A 97 -4.31 -3.30 -6.44
CA ARG A 97 -4.30 -2.17 -5.49
C ARG A 97 -5.58 -2.20 -4.68
N ILE A 98 -5.47 -2.08 -3.37
CA ILE A 98 -6.58 -2.02 -2.43
C ILE A 98 -6.48 -0.68 -1.70
N ASN A 99 -7.48 0.17 -1.90
CA ASN A 99 -7.59 1.41 -1.14
C ASN A 99 -7.98 1.09 0.31
N LEU A 100 -7.41 1.85 1.25
CA LEU A 100 -7.54 1.58 2.68
C LEU A 100 -8.19 2.77 3.41
N THR A 101 -9.01 2.49 4.40
CA THR A 101 -9.62 3.50 5.27
C THR A 101 -9.13 3.29 6.70
N LYS A 102 -8.74 4.38 7.37
CA LYS A 102 -8.30 4.32 8.76
C LYS A 102 -9.52 4.17 9.66
N SER A 103 -9.43 3.22 10.60
CA SER A 103 -10.39 3.05 11.68
C SER A 103 -9.80 3.55 13.00
N ASP A 104 -10.66 3.74 14.00
CA ASP A 104 -10.32 4.27 15.32
C ASP A 104 -9.51 3.28 16.18
N ASP A 105 -9.54 1.99 15.83
CA ASP A 105 -8.70 0.93 16.43
C ASP A 105 -7.22 0.98 15.99
N GLY A 106 -6.89 1.94 15.13
CA GLY A 106 -5.55 2.15 14.59
C GLY A 106 -5.19 1.20 13.45
N TRP A 107 -6.15 0.43 12.93
CA TRP A 107 -6.00 -0.38 11.73
C TRP A 107 -6.50 0.36 10.50
N TRP A 108 -5.91 0.01 9.36
CA TRP A 108 -6.35 0.42 8.04
C TRP A 108 -7.06 -0.75 7.36
N TYR A 109 -8.28 -0.54 6.88
CA TYR A 109 -9.13 -1.58 6.30
C TYR A 109 -9.36 -1.35 4.81
N GLY A 110 -9.38 -2.40 4.00
CA GLY A 110 -9.77 -2.30 2.59
C GLY A 110 -10.38 -3.57 2.05
N SER A 111 -11.30 -3.41 1.11
CA SER A 111 -11.94 -4.52 0.42
C SER A 111 -11.22 -4.86 -0.89
N TYR A 112 -11.11 -6.14 -1.17
CA TYR A 112 -10.70 -6.66 -2.47
C TYR A 112 -11.81 -7.44 -3.16
N ALA A 113 -13.07 -7.26 -2.74
CA ALA A 113 -14.22 -7.74 -3.49
C ALA A 113 -14.25 -7.10 -4.89
N GLU A 114 -14.79 -7.83 -5.87
CA GLU A 114 -14.95 -7.32 -7.23
C GLU A 114 -15.83 -6.06 -7.22
N GLY A 115 -15.37 -4.99 -7.87
CA GLY A 115 -16.06 -3.70 -7.88
C GLY A 115 -15.74 -2.75 -6.72
N ALA A 116 -15.00 -3.16 -5.70
CA ALA A 116 -14.71 -2.32 -4.53
C ALA A 116 -13.66 -1.21 -4.75
N ASN A 117 -12.99 -1.18 -5.90
CA ASN A 117 -11.90 -0.22 -6.21
C ASN A 117 -12.12 0.55 -7.54
N GLN A 118 -13.38 0.83 -7.91
CA GLN A 118 -13.69 1.75 -9.03
C GLN A 118 -13.60 3.22 -8.59
#